data_AF-A0A432UL67-F1
#
_entry.id   AF-A0A432UL67-F1
#
_cell.length_a   1.000
_cell.length_b   1.000
_cell.length_c   1.000
_cell.angle_alpha   90.00
_cell.angle_beta   90.00
_cell.angle_gamma   90.00
#
_symmetry.space_group_name_H-M   'P 1'
#
loop_
_entity.id
_entity.type
_entity.pdbx_description
1 polymer ?
#
loop_
_entity_poly.entity_id
_entity_poly.type
_entity_poly.pdbx_seq_one_letter_code
_entity_poly.pdbx_strand_id
1 'polypeptide(L)'
;MNQRVDIAIGVLRQGNHVLLAQRQAKQSHALKWEFPGGKVESGESVEAALIREFQEEVGVETAHWQPLIQIPWDYESVSVHLHVYESGQFQGEPHGKEGQPVQWTAISELSEYDFPEANKGILTALQLPEAFMISGDFHDELDALNRLEAALEEGIRLVQLRAKKMEEDAFKILAKKAITLTHRYEDAKILINGKPAWLEVLPEADGLQLASTMIMELTERPVAEDKILSISTHTKAEVAKALELNADLLLLSPVKDTRSHPDMSGMGWNAFAEMVAEIPIPVYALGGMKLSDVTEARKQGAQGIAAISGLWPEPI
;
A
#
# COMPACT_ATOMS: atom_id res chain seq x y z
N MET A 1 -0.13 28.10 14.02
CA MET A 1 -0.48 26.74 13.59
C MET A 1 -1.28 26.92 12.31
N ASN A 2 -0.79 26.38 11.18
CA ASN A 2 -1.61 26.37 9.97
C ASN A 2 -2.87 25.56 10.25
N GLN A 3 -4.00 26.01 9.73
CA GLN A 3 -5.27 25.31 9.88
C GLN A 3 -5.17 23.97 9.15
N ARG A 4 -5.17 22.84 9.88
CA ARG A 4 -5.26 21.50 9.27
C ARG A 4 -6.69 21.31 8.78
N VAL A 5 -6.85 20.97 7.51
CA VAL A 5 -8.15 20.75 6.87
C VAL A 5 -8.31 19.27 6.54
N ASP A 6 -9.35 18.65 7.08
CA ASP A 6 -9.71 17.27 6.73
C ASP A 6 -10.49 17.23 5.41
N ILE A 7 -10.01 16.41 4.49
CA ILE A 7 -10.59 16.19 3.16
C ILE A 7 -10.98 14.72 3.05
N ALA A 8 -12.23 14.44 2.74
CA ALA A 8 -12.71 13.11 2.43
C ALA A 8 -12.53 12.83 0.93
N ILE A 9 -11.90 11.71 0.59
CA ILE A 9 -11.68 11.28 -0.80
C ILE A 9 -12.26 9.87 -0.97
N GLY A 10 -13.10 9.68 -1.98
CA GLY A 10 -13.74 8.39 -2.26
C GLY A 10 -13.19 7.72 -3.50
N VAL A 11 -12.70 6.49 -3.33
CA VAL A 11 -12.41 5.57 -4.42
C VAL A 11 -13.62 4.67 -4.62
N LEU A 12 -14.50 5.03 -5.56
CA LEU A 12 -15.60 4.17 -5.93
C LEU A 12 -15.12 3.12 -6.94
N ARG A 13 -15.38 1.83 -6.66
CA ARG A 13 -14.90 0.69 -7.44
C ARG A 13 -16.01 0.00 -8.23
N GLN A 14 -15.66 -0.43 -9.44
CA GLN A 14 -16.43 -1.38 -10.24
C GLN A 14 -15.48 -2.42 -10.84
N GLY A 15 -15.33 -3.56 -10.17
CA GLY A 15 -14.30 -4.55 -10.53
C GLY A 15 -12.89 -3.95 -10.39
N ASN A 16 -12.10 -4.03 -11.46
CA ASN A 16 -10.75 -3.43 -11.51
C ASN A 16 -10.73 -1.97 -12.01
N HIS A 17 -11.89 -1.31 -12.05
CA HIS A 17 -12.00 0.10 -12.43
C HIS A 17 -12.35 0.97 -11.22
N VAL A 18 -11.90 2.21 -11.26
CA VAL A 18 -12.21 3.26 -10.28
C VAL A 18 -12.83 4.47 -10.96
N LEU A 19 -13.70 5.17 -10.26
CA LEU A 19 -14.33 6.39 -10.77
C LEU A 19 -13.39 7.58 -10.59
N LEU A 20 -13.07 8.26 -11.69
CA LEU A 20 -12.32 9.51 -11.70
C LEU A 20 -13.19 10.67 -12.19
N ALA A 21 -12.91 11.87 -11.67
CA ALA A 21 -13.43 13.13 -12.17
C ALA A 21 -12.28 14.05 -12.59
N GLN A 22 -12.52 14.96 -13.53
CA GLN A 22 -11.53 15.97 -13.92
C GLN A 22 -11.84 17.31 -13.25
N ARG A 23 -10.83 17.92 -12.61
CA ARG A 23 -10.96 19.23 -11.95
C ARG A 23 -11.36 20.30 -12.95
N GLN A 24 -12.29 21.16 -12.57
CA GLN A 24 -12.69 22.29 -13.41
C GLN A 24 -11.54 23.28 -13.60
N ALA A 25 -11.54 24.00 -14.73
CA ALA A 25 -10.48 24.96 -15.08
C ALA A 25 -10.27 26.11 -14.07
N LYS A 26 -11.23 26.34 -13.16
CA LYS A 26 -11.19 27.43 -12.16
C LYS A 26 -10.75 26.97 -10.76
N GLN A 27 -10.58 25.68 -10.53
CA GLN A 27 -10.12 25.13 -9.25
C GLN A 27 -8.58 25.12 -9.18
N SER A 28 -8.00 25.02 -7.97
CA SER A 28 -6.56 24.74 -7.83
C SER A 28 -6.22 23.43 -8.55
N HIS A 29 -5.04 23.30 -9.16
CA HIS A 29 -4.67 22.13 -10.00
C HIS A 29 -5.67 21.83 -11.15
N ALA A 30 -6.09 22.88 -11.87
CA ALA A 30 -6.99 22.79 -13.01
C ALA A 30 -6.61 21.70 -14.03
N LEU A 31 -7.63 20.99 -14.56
CA LEU A 31 -7.53 19.94 -15.58
C LEU A 31 -6.83 18.63 -15.15
N LYS A 32 -6.33 18.55 -13.91
CA LYS A 32 -5.85 17.29 -13.34
C LYS A 32 -7.01 16.34 -13.04
N TRP A 33 -6.72 15.06 -13.03
CA TRP A 33 -7.67 14.02 -12.61
C TRP A 33 -7.63 13.85 -11.10
N GLU A 34 -8.77 13.51 -10.53
CA GLU A 34 -8.93 13.28 -9.11
C GLU A 34 -9.97 12.21 -8.80
N PHE A 35 -9.94 11.75 -7.56
CA PHE A 35 -10.99 10.96 -6.97
C PHE A 35 -12.03 11.92 -6.37
N PRO A 36 -13.34 11.70 -6.59
CA PRO A 36 -14.38 12.59 -6.06
C PRO A 36 -14.32 12.71 -4.53
N GLY A 37 -14.69 13.86 -4.02
CA GLY A 37 -14.61 14.15 -2.59
C GLY A 37 -14.40 15.62 -2.29
N GLY A 38 -14.39 15.94 -1.01
CA GLY A 38 -14.39 17.32 -0.57
C GLY A 38 -14.08 17.48 0.91
N LYS A 39 -14.24 18.72 1.39
CA LYS A 39 -13.89 19.06 2.76
C LYS A 39 -14.88 18.44 3.74
N VAL A 40 -14.37 17.87 4.83
CA VAL A 40 -15.21 17.41 5.94
C VAL A 40 -15.72 18.63 6.71
N GLU A 41 -17.04 18.73 6.84
CA GLU A 41 -17.68 19.82 7.59
C GLU A 41 -17.61 19.61 9.11
N SER A 42 -17.84 20.69 9.88
CA SER A 42 -17.78 20.64 11.34
C SER A 42 -18.85 19.70 11.92
N GLY A 43 -18.41 18.61 12.55
CA GLY A 43 -19.30 17.60 13.15
C GLY A 43 -19.76 16.52 12.16
N GLU A 44 -19.32 16.59 10.91
CA GLU A 44 -19.55 15.58 9.88
C GLU A 44 -18.55 14.42 10.04
N SER A 45 -18.99 13.18 9.80
CA SER A 45 -18.06 12.04 9.67
C SER A 45 -17.48 12.00 8.26
N VAL A 46 -16.32 11.36 8.09
CA VAL A 46 -15.73 11.17 6.74
C VAL A 46 -16.72 10.48 5.79
N GLU A 47 -17.41 9.44 6.27
CA GLU A 47 -18.41 8.71 5.47
C GLU A 47 -19.61 9.61 5.09
N ALA A 48 -20.07 10.47 5.99
CA ALA A 48 -21.16 11.40 5.70
C ALA A 48 -20.74 12.44 4.64
N ALA A 49 -19.52 12.95 4.74
CA ALA A 49 -18.94 13.83 3.73
C ALA A 49 -18.89 13.12 2.37
N LEU A 50 -18.39 11.88 2.30
CA LEU A 50 -18.35 11.10 1.05
C LEU A 50 -19.73 10.89 0.43
N ILE A 51 -20.74 10.57 1.23
CA ILE A 51 -22.12 10.39 0.72
C ILE A 51 -22.63 11.70 0.11
N ARG A 52 -22.43 12.83 0.80
CA ARG A 52 -22.84 14.17 0.32
C ARG A 52 -22.09 14.55 -0.96
N GLU A 53 -20.76 14.51 -0.95
CA GLU A 53 -19.91 14.88 -2.07
C GLU A 53 -20.21 14.03 -3.32
N PHE A 54 -20.37 12.71 -3.17
CA PHE A 54 -20.72 11.86 -4.32
C PHE A 54 -22.10 12.18 -4.89
N GLN A 55 -23.06 12.55 -4.05
CA GLN A 55 -24.37 12.97 -4.51
C GLN A 55 -24.31 14.32 -5.24
N GLU A 56 -23.51 15.27 -4.75
CA GLU A 56 -23.37 16.63 -5.28
C GLU A 56 -22.55 16.67 -6.58
N GLU A 57 -21.40 15.99 -6.61
CA GLU A 57 -20.43 16.08 -7.71
C GLU A 57 -20.70 15.09 -8.85
N VAL A 58 -21.03 13.83 -8.50
CA VAL A 58 -21.10 12.72 -9.47
C VAL A 58 -22.47 12.06 -9.58
N GLY A 59 -23.44 12.51 -8.77
CA GLY A 59 -24.85 12.14 -8.90
C GLY A 59 -25.21 10.71 -8.52
N VAL A 60 -24.40 10.03 -7.71
CA VAL A 60 -24.65 8.66 -7.24
C VAL A 60 -24.82 8.60 -5.74
N GLU A 61 -25.65 7.66 -5.29
CA GLU A 61 -25.76 7.30 -3.88
C GLU A 61 -24.73 6.22 -3.56
N THR A 62 -23.99 6.36 -2.47
CA THR A 62 -22.92 5.43 -2.07
C THR A 62 -23.15 4.89 -0.66
N ALA A 63 -22.59 3.72 -0.36
CA ALA A 63 -22.70 3.10 0.96
C ALA A 63 -21.48 2.22 1.27
N HIS A 64 -21.35 1.73 2.51
CA HIS A 64 -20.33 0.75 2.94
C HIS A 64 -18.89 1.17 2.61
N TRP A 65 -18.56 2.42 2.93
CA TRP A 65 -17.20 2.93 2.84
C TRP A 65 -16.26 2.19 3.80
N GLN A 66 -15.04 1.92 3.34
CA GLN A 66 -13.97 1.32 4.14
C GLN A 66 -12.68 2.14 4.01
N PRO A 67 -11.87 2.27 5.07
CA PRO A 67 -10.58 2.97 4.96
C PRO A 67 -9.66 2.29 3.93
N LEU A 68 -9.04 3.10 3.08
CA LEU A 68 -7.99 2.68 2.14
C LEU A 68 -6.62 3.19 2.60
N ILE A 69 -6.48 4.50 2.79
CA ILE A 69 -5.23 5.15 3.24
C ILE A 69 -5.53 6.53 3.83
N GLN A 70 -4.69 7.00 4.74
CA GLN A 70 -4.67 8.38 5.20
C GLN A 70 -3.39 9.06 4.74
N ILE A 71 -3.49 10.31 4.27
CA ILE A 71 -2.34 11.04 3.73
C ILE A 71 -2.28 12.43 4.37
N PRO A 72 -1.35 12.66 5.30
CA PRO A 72 -1.00 14.02 5.71
C PRO A 72 -0.21 14.69 4.57
N TRP A 73 -0.57 15.93 4.24
CA TRP A 73 0.13 16.68 3.21
C TRP A 73 0.21 18.17 3.53
N ASP A 74 1.40 18.75 3.39
CA ASP A 74 1.63 20.17 3.62
C ASP A 74 1.84 20.90 2.28
N TYR A 75 0.91 21.78 1.93
CA TYR A 75 1.11 22.77 0.87
C TYR A 75 1.73 24.05 1.46
N GLU A 76 2.26 24.93 0.60
CA GLU A 76 2.90 26.19 1.03
C GLU A 76 2.03 27.05 1.96
N SER A 77 0.70 27.00 1.80
CA SER A 77 -0.26 27.85 2.52
C SER A 77 -1.24 27.11 3.43
N VAL A 78 -1.34 25.77 3.32
CA VAL A 78 -2.33 24.98 4.06
C VAL A 78 -1.84 23.55 4.26
N SER A 79 -2.13 23.00 5.44
CA SER A 79 -1.92 21.59 5.75
C SER A 79 -3.24 20.86 5.58
N VAL A 80 -3.25 19.75 4.84
CA VAL A 80 -4.43 18.91 4.64
C VAL A 80 -4.21 17.52 5.21
N HIS A 81 -5.32 16.87 5.57
CA HIS A 81 -5.35 15.46 5.90
C HIS A 81 -6.35 14.78 4.99
N LEU A 82 -5.86 13.96 4.07
CA LEU A 82 -6.70 13.23 3.13
C LEU A 82 -7.13 11.92 3.79
N HIS A 83 -8.43 11.78 4.00
CA HIS A 83 -9.08 10.55 4.47
C HIS A 83 -9.62 9.80 3.26
N VAL A 84 -8.89 8.80 2.80
CA VAL A 84 -9.21 8.07 1.57
C VAL A 84 -9.93 6.78 1.92
N TYR A 85 -11.15 6.65 1.42
CA TYR A 85 -12.00 5.48 1.63
C TYR A 85 -12.36 4.87 0.28
N GLU A 86 -12.66 3.59 0.27
CA GLU A 86 -13.15 2.89 -0.92
C GLU A 86 -14.51 2.25 -0.68
N SER A 87 -15.28 2.12 -1.76
CA SER A 87 -16.55 1.38 -1.76
C SER A 87 -16.82 0.79 -3.12
N GLY A 88 -17.43 -0.40 -3.15
CA GLY A 88 -18.01 -0.99 -4.36
C GLY A 88 -19.53 -0.87 -4.42
N GLN A 89 -20.17 -0.18 -3.46
CA GLN A 89 -21.63 -0.08 -3.38
C GLN A 89 -22.11 1.32 -3.74
N PHE A 90 -22.83 1.39 -4.86
CA PHE A 90 -23.47 2.61 -5.33
C PHE A 90 -24.76 2.36 -6.09
N GLN A 91 -25.59 3.39 -6.22
CA GLN A 91 -26.80 3.43 -7.04
C GLN A 91 -26.83 4.69 -7.90
N GLY A 92 -27.34 4.56 -9.13
CA GLY A 92 -27.34 5.61 -10.14
C GLY A 92 -26.21 5.45 -11.17
N GLU A 93 -26.20 6.33 -12.16
CA GLU A 93 -25.16 6.40 -13.20
C GLU A 93 -24.26 7.62 -12.93
N PRO A 94 -22.95 7.41 -12.68
CA PRO A 94 -22.03 8.51 -12.46
C PRO A 94 -22.00 9.50 -13.62
N HIS A 95 -22.16 10.79 -13.32
CA HIS A 95 -22.06 11.88 -14.28
C HIS A 95 -21.64 13.16 -13.58
N GLY A 96 -20.86 14.01 -14.25
CA GLY A 96 -20.44 15.28 -13.66
C GLY A 96 -21.60 16.26 -13.52
N LYS A 97 -22.12 16.42 -12.31
CA LYS A 97 -23.23 17.34 -12.02
C LYS A 97 -22.84 18.81 -12.17
N GLU A 98 -21.56 19.11 -12.17
CA GLU A 98 -21.03 20.43 -12.41
C GLU A 98 -20.53 20.64 -13.87
N GLY A 99 -20.76 19.65 -14.74
CA GLY A 99 -20.31 19.67 -16.14
C GLY A 99 -18.87 19.20 -16.33
N GLN A 100 -18.27 18.59 -15.32
CA GLN A 100 -16.94 18.00 -15.38
C GLN A 100 -16.97 16.60 -16.02
N PRO A 101 -15.93 16.20 -16.77
CA PRO A 101 -15.77 14.82 -17.20
C PRO A 101 -15.67 13.87 -16.00
N VAL A 102 -16.36 12.74 -16.11
CA VAL A 102 -16.33 11.63 -15.16
C VAL A 102 -16.17 10.35 -15.96
N GLN A 103 -15.29 9.44 -15.52
CA GLN A 103 -15.06 8.18 -16.22
C GLN A 103 -14.65 7.06 -15.27
N TRP A 104 -14.92 5.83 -15.70
CA TRP A 104 -14.36 4.63 -15.10
C TRP A 104 -13.00 4.34 -15.74
N THR A 105 -11.97 4.19 -14.93
CA THR A 105 -10.58 3.99 -15.37
C THR A 105 -10.02 2.72 -14.73
N ALA A 106 -9.33 1.89 -15.51
CA ALA A 106 -8.70 0.68 -14.97
C ALA A 106 -7.55 1.06 -14.02
N ILE A 107 -7.39 0.34 -12.92
CA ILE A 107 -6.33 0.63 -11.94
C ILE A 107 -4.93 0.59 -12.56
N SER A 108 -4.73 -0.30 -13.53
CA SER A 108 -3.48 -0.42 -14.30
C SER A 108 -3.15 0.78 -15.19
N GLU A 109 -4.14 1.61 -15.53
CA GLU A 109 -3.99 2.77 -16.42
C GLU A 109 -3.78 4.07 -15.62
N LEU A 110 -3.90 4.03 -14.29
CA LEU A 110 -3.85 5.25 -13.46
C LEU A 110 -2.53 6.02 -13.58
N SER A 111 -1.42 5.36 -13.92
CA SER A 111 -0.13 6.00 -14.16
C SER A 111 -0.10 6.89 -15.40
N GLU A 112 -1.07 6.76 -16.31
CA GLU A 112 -1.18 7.57 -17.52
C GLU A 112 -1.86 8.93 -17.27
N TYR A 113 -2.45 9.11 -16.08
CA TYR A 113 -3.21 10.31 -15.72
C TYR A 113 -2.39 11.25 -14.83
N ASP A 114 -2.54 12.56 -15.04
CA ASP A 114 -1.89 13.57 -14.20
C ASP A 114 -2.71 13.82 -12.93
N PHE A 115 -2.17 13.34 -11.80
CA PHE A 115 -2.72 13.54 -10.46
C PHE A 115 -1.91 14.59 -9.66
N PRO A 116 -2.50 15.16 -8.59
CA PRO A 116 -1.74 15.88 -7.57
C PRO A 116 -0.70 14.96 -6.90
N GLU A 117 0.45 15.51 -6.50
CA GLU A 117 1.52 14.73 -5.84
C GLU A 117 1.05 14.02 -4.57
N ALA A 118 0.14 14.65 -3.81
CA ALA A 118 -0.47 14.08 -2.61
C ALA A 118 -1.22 12.76 -2.88
N ASN A 119 -1.62 12.48 -4.13
CA ASN A 119 -2.35 11.26 -4.47
C ASN A 119 -1.42 10.07 -4.74
N LYS A 120 -0.10 10.24 -4.78
CA LYS A 120 0.84 9.13 -5.05
C LYS A 120 0.59 7.93 -4.13
N GLY A 121 0.38 8.18 -2.83
CA GLY A 121 0.05 7.13 -1.86
C GLY A 121 -1.24 6.38 -2.19
N ILE A 122 -2.26 7.06 -2.71
CA ILE A 122 -3.53 6.45 -3.17
C ILE A 122 -3.25 5.54 -4.35
N LEU A 123 -2.53 6.02 -5.37
CA LEU A 123 -2.22 5.26 -6.57
C LEU A 123 -1.45 3.98 -6.24
N THR A 124 -0.49 4.06 -5.31
CA THR A 124 0.24 2.89 -4.84
C THR A 124 -0.67 1.95 -4.03
N ALA A 125 -1.52 2.46 -3.12
CA ALA A 125 -2.44 1.65 -2.33
C ALA A 125 -3.40 0.82 -3.20
N LEU A 126 -3.91 1.41 -4.29
CA LEU A 126 -4.84 0.73 -5.21
C LEU A 126 -4.23 -0.47 -5.94
N GLN A 127 -2.90 -0.50 -6.09
CA GLN A 127 -2.16 -1.56 -6.79
C GLN A 127 -1.62 -2.65 -5.85
N LEU A 128 -1.85 -2.51 -4.55
CA LEU A 128 -1.34 -3.40 -3.51
C LEU A 128 -2.48 -4.23 -2.90
N PRO A 129 -2.26 -5.53 -2.64
CA PRO A 129 -3.23 -6.35 -1.93
C PRO A 129 -3.26 -6.00 -0.43
N GLU A 130 -4.14 -6.65 0.33
CA GLU A 130 -4.20 -6.50 1.80
C GLU A 130 -3.30 -7.50 2.55
N ALA A 131 -2.82 -8.54 1.86
CA ALA A 131 -1.97 -9.58 2.41
C ALA A 131 -0.60 -9.60 1.72
N PHE A 132 0.45 -9.34 2.50
CA PHE A 132 1.84 -9.37 2.06
C PHE A 132 2.58 -10.54 2.72
N MET A 133 2.74 -11.64 1.98
CA MET A 133 3.42 -12.83 2.48
C MET A 133 4.94 -12.64 2.50
N ILE A 134 5.59 -13.10 3.57
CA ILE A 134 7.04 -13.19 3.67
C ILE A 134 7.42 -14.66 3.80
N SER A 135 8.30 -15.17 2.93
CA SER A 135 8.73 -16.58 3.04
C SER A 135 9.42 -16.83 4.39
N GLY A 136 9.05 -17.95 5.02
CA GLY A 136 9.67 -18.44 6.26
C GLY A 136 10.87 -19.35 6.01
N ASP A 137 11.26 -20.09 7.03
CA ASP A 137 12.24 -21.16 6.89
C ASP A 137 11.65 -22.31 6.04
N PHE A 138 12.48 -22.91 5.21
CA PHE A 138 12.16 -24.02 4.31
C PHE A 138 13.37 -24.98 4.22
N HIS A 139 13.13 -26.23 3.86
CA HIS A 139 14.16 -27.28 3.88
C HIS A 139 15.11 -27.21 2.69
N ASP A 140 14.57 -27.03 1.48
CA ASP A 140 15.32 -26.96 0.24
C ASP A 140 14.57 -26.10 -0.81
N GLU A 141 15.13 -26.02 -2.01
CA GLU A 141 14.56 -25.25 -3.12
C GLU A 141 13.15 -25.73 -3.51
N LEU A 142 12.91 -27.04 -3.50
CA LEU A 142 11.63 -27.62 -3.91
C LEU A 142 10.55 -27.32 -2.87
N ASP A 143 10.87 -27.45 -1.59
CA ASP A 143 9.98 -27.06 -0.47
C ASP A 143 9.59 -25.57 -0.58
N ALA A 144 10.55 -24.68 -0.83
CA ALA A 144 10.29 -23.26 -1.00
C ALA A 144 9.33 -22.97 -2.16
N LEU A 145 9.54 -23.61 -3.32
CA LEU A 145 8.72 -23.37 -4.50
C LEU A 145 7.30 -23.95 -4.35
N ASN A 146 7.16 -25.15 -3.77
CA ASN A 146 5.85 -25.77 -3.53
C ASN A 146 5.00 -24.92 -2.57
N ARG A 147 5.61 -24.40 -1.50
CA ARG A 147 4.91 -23.56 -0.52
C ARG A 147 4.56 -22.19 -1.08
N LEU A 148 5.42 -21.64 -1.93
CA LEU A 148 5.11 -20.42 -2.69
C LEU A 148 3.92 -20.66 -3.64
N GLU A 149 3.92 -21.75 -4.42
CA GLU A 149 2.81 -22.08 -5.33
C GLU A 149 1.49 -22.24 -4.56
N ALA A 150 1.50 -22.99 -3.45
CA ALA A 150 0.32 -23.16 -2.60
C ALA A 150 -0.25 -21.81 -2.09
N ALA A 151 0.62 -20.89 -1.65
CA ALA A 151 0.18 -19.57 -1.21
C ALA A 151 -0.41 -18.73 -2.35
N LEU A 152 0.15 -18.82 -3.56
CA LEU A 152 -0.36 -18.13 -4.74
C LEU A 152 -1.73 -18.69 -5.18
N GLU A 153 -1.91 -20.01 -5.10
CA GLU A 153 -3.20 -20.68 -5.34
C GLU A 153 -4.27 -20.26 -4.33
N GLU A 154 -3.88 -20.03 -3.08
CA GLU A 154 -4.77 -19.51 -2.02
C GLU A 154 -5.07 -18.00 -2.13
N GLY A 155 -4.49 -17.31 -3.11
CA GLY A 155 -4.83 -15.92 -3.43
C GLY A 155 -3.81 -14.87 -2.98
N ILE A 156 -2.64 -15.26 -2.47
CA ILE A 156 -1.56 -14.29 -2.20
C ILE A 156 -1.11 -13.66 -3.52
N ARG A 157 -0.96 -12.32 -3.53
CA ARG A 157 -0.53 -11.54 -4.70
C ARG A 157 0.64 -10.60 -4.44
N LEU A 158 1.13 -10.52 -3.20
CA LEU A 158 2.36 -9.81 -2.89
C LEU A 158 3.23 -10.68 -1.98
N VAL A 159 4.42 -10.99 -2.47
CA VAL A 159 5.35 -11.93 -1.86
C VAL A 159 6.69 -11.26 -1.61
N GLN A 160 7.30 -11.53 -0.46
CA GLN A 160 8.70 -11.26 -0.19
C GLN A 160 9.44 -12.58 -0.09
N LEU A 161 10.38 -12.81 -1.00
CA LEU A 161 11.31 -13.93 -0.90
C LEU A 161 12.48 -13.57 0.01
N ARG A 162 12.62 -14.32 1.09
CA ARG A 162 13.58 -14.12 2.17
C ARG A 162 14.17 -15.45 2.63
N ALA A 163 15.48 -15.59 2.55
CA ALA A 163 16.20 -16.77 3.04
C ALA A 163 17.51 -16.38 3.74
N LYS A 164 17.43 -15.97 5.01
CA LYS A 164 18.59 -15.41 5.77
C LYS A 164 19.79 -16.35 5.89
N LYS A 165 19.56 -17.67 5.83
CA LYS A 165 20.59 -18.71 6.05
C LYS A 165 21.15 -19.28 4.75
N MET A 166 20.64 -18.84 3.60
CA MET A 166 21.03 -19.35 2.29
C MET A 166 22.23 -18.56 1.76
N GLU A 167 23.14 -19.26 1.08
CA GLU A 167 24.25 -18.65 0.35
C GLU A 167 23.72 -17.79 -0.82
N GLU A 168 24.38 -16.68 -1.15
CA GLU A 168 23.85 -15.67 -2.07
C GLU A 168 23.60 -16.20 -3.49
N ASP A 169 24.50 -17.02 -4.04
CA ASP A 169 24.34 -17.55 -5.39
C ASP A 169 23.26 -18.64 -5.45
N ALA A 170 23.18 -19.49 -4.42
CA ALA A 170 22.05 -20.41 -4.26
C ALA A 170 20.71 -19.66 -4.15
N PHE A 171 20.68 -18.55 -3.41
CA PHE A 171 19.50 -17.71 -3.27
C PHE A 171 19.06 -17.09 -4.60
N LYS A 172 20.00 -16.56 -5.39
CA LYS A 172 19.67 -15.99 -6.71
C LYS A 172 19.10 -17.05 -7.66
N ILE A 173 19.56 -18.30 -7.59
CA ILE A 173 19.01 -19.41 -8.39
C ILE A 173 17.55 -19.69 -7.98
N LEU A 174 17.28 -19.81 -6.68
CA LEU A 174 15.93 -19.96 -6.16
C LEU A 174 15.04 -18.77 -6.55
N ALA A 175 15.56 -17.54 -6.41
CA ALA A 175 14.83 -16.32 -6.72
C ALA A 175 14.36 -16.28 -8.18
N LYS A 176 15.20 -16.66 -9.15
CA LYS A 176 14.79 -16.75 -10.56
C LYS A 176 13.59 -17.66 -10.76
N LYS A 177 13.59 -18.84 -10.13
CA LYS A 177 12.47 -19.80 -10.20
C LYS A 177 11.22 -19.26 -9.51
N ALA A 178 11.38 -18.64 -8.35
CA ALA A 178 10.28 -18.03 -7.59
C ALA A 178 9.63 -16.86 -8.34
N ILE A 179 10.42 -16.04 -9.05
CA ILE A 179 9.92 -14.97 -9.92
C ILE A 179 9.08 -15.54 -11.05
N THR A 180 9.63 -16.50 -11.81
CA THR A 180 8.89 -17.17 -12.89
C THR A 180 7.60 -17.81 -12.39
N LEU A 181 7.63 -18.46 -11.22
CA LEU A 181 6.45 -19.06 -10.61
C LEU A 181 5.40 -18.01 -10.23
N THR A 182 5.82 -16.91 -9.58
CA THR A 182 4.92 -15.84 -9.14
C THR A 182 4.19 -15.20 -10.32
N HIS A 183 4.91 -14.89 -11.39
CA HIS A 183 4.36 -14.24 -12.58
C HIS A 183 3.40 -15.11 -13.42
N ARG A 184 3.22 -16.39 -13.07
CA ARG A 184 2.13 -17.21 -13.63
C ARG A 184 0.76 -16.81 -13.11
N TYR A 185 0.70 -16.09 -11.99
CA TYR A 185 -0.54 -15.65 -11.36
C TYR A 185 -0.78 -14.18 -11.65
N GLU A 186 -1.97 -13.86 -12.14
CA GLU A 186 -2.38 -12.50 -12.48
C GLU A 186 -2.22 -11.56 -11.28
N ASP A 187 -1.63 -10.38 -11.53
CA ASP A 187 -1.32 -9.33 -10.56
C ASP A 187 -0.36 -9.70 -9.42
N ALA A 188 0.20 -10.91 -9.42
CA ALA A 188 1.12 -11.36 -8.38
C ALA A 188 2.51 -10.73 -8.56
N LYS A 189 3.03 -10.14 -7.48
CA LYS A 189 4.33 -9.47 -7.43
C LYS A 189 5.24 -10.12 -6.39
N ILE A 190 6.54 -10.14 -6.69
CA ILE A 190 7.58 -10.65 -5.79
C ILE A 190 8.68 -9.61 -5.52
N LEU A 191 8.94 -9.36 -4.25
CA LEU A 191 10.03 -8.53 -3.76
C LEU A 191 11.15 -9.42 -3.23
N ILE A 192 12.39 -9.06 -3.57
CA ILE A 192 13.57 -9.77 -3.09
C ILE A 192 14.07 -9.12 -1.81
N ASN A 193 14.16 -9.88 -0.70
CA ASN A 193 14.83 -9.38 0.50
C ASN A 193 16.35 -9.55 0.36
N GLY A 194 17.04 -8.46 0.08
CA GLY A 194 18.47 -8.51 -0.20
C GLY A 194 19.10 -7.15 -0.44
N LYS A 195 20.16 -7.15 -1.25
CA LYS A 195 20.93 -5.94 -1.59
C LYS A 195 20.44 -5.35 -2.91
N PRO A 196 20.49 -4.02 -3.09
CA PRO A 196 20.13 -3.36 -4.35
C PRO A 196 20.79 -3.96 -5.60
N ALA A 197 22.08 -4.26 -5.52
CA ALA A 197 22.86 -4.85 -6.62
C ALA A 197 22.32 -6.20 -7.12
N TRP A 198 21.47 -6.89 -6.35
CA TRP A 198 20.85 -8.14 -6.81
C TRP A 198 19.79 -7.93 -7.90
N LEU A 199 19.20 -6.74 -8.01
CA LEU A 199 18.26 -6.45 -9.10
C LEU A 199 18.94 -6.38 -10.47
N GLU A 200 20.26 -6.18 -10.54
CA GLU A 200 21.02 -6.26 -11.79
C GLU A 200 21.04 -7.69 -12.35
N VAL A 201 21.01 -8.69 -11.46
CA VAL A 201 21.03 -10.12 -11.82
C VAL A 201 19.65 -10.79 -11.75
N LEU A 202 18.67 -10.07 -11.21
CA LEU A 202 17.25 -10.43 -11.11
C LEU A 202 16.35 -9.27 -11.63
N PRO A 203 16.57 -8.77 -12.87
CA PRO A 203 15.84 -7.60 -13.36
C PRO A 203 14.33 -7.84 -13.51
N GLU A 204 13.91 -9.10 -13.56
CA GLU A 204 12.51 -9.52 -13.61
C GLU A 204 11.82 -9.44 -12.24
N ALA A 205 12.54 -9.29 -11.13
CA ALA A 205 11.88 -9.07 -9.85
C ALA A 205 11.07 -7.76 -9.87
N ASP A 206 9.90 -7.75 -9.23
CA ASP A 206 9.03 -6.56 -9.17
C ASP A 206 9.59 -5.51 -8.22
N GLY A 207 10.50 -5.88 -7.32
CA GLY A 207 11.20 -4.93 -6.49
C GLY A 207 12.04 -5.53 -5.38
N LEU A 208 12.37 -4.69 -4.40
CA LEU A 208 13.31 -4.97 -3.34
C LEU A 208 12.69 -4.71 -1.97
N GLN A 209 12.93 -5.62 -1.04
CA GLN A 209 12.75 -5.38 0.39
C GLN A 209 14.09 -5.07 1.07
N LEU A 210 14.20 -3.90 1.68
CA LEU A 210 15.30 -3.54 2.57
C LEU A 210 14.94 -3.71 4.05
N ALA A 211 15.95 -4.09 4.84
CA ALA A 211 15.91 -4.02 6.29
C ALA A 211 16.25 -2.59 6.77
N SER A 212 15.70 -2.19 7.92
CA SER A 212 15.94 -0.84 8.46
C SER A 212 17.42 -0.55 8.73
N THR A 213 18.22 -1.58 9.03
CA THR A 213 19.66 -1.44 9.27
C THR A 213 20.46 -1.02 8.04
N MET A 214 19.89 -1.10 6.83
CA MET A 214 20.57 -0.80 5.58
C MET A 214 20.27 0.61 5.05
N ILE A 215 19.28 1.32 5.61
CA ILE A 215 18.76 2.55 4.97
C ILE A 215 19.47 3.83 5.42
N MET A 216 20.12 3.80 6.59
CA MET A 216 20.71 5.01 7.18
C MET A 216 21.88 5.56 6.36
N GLU A 217 22.62 4.68 5.69
CA GLU A 217 23.78 5.05 4.86
C GLU A 217 23.39 5.42 3.42
N LEU A 218 22.14 5.18 3.02
CA LEU A 218 21.68 5.49 1.67
C LEU A 218 21.34 6.97 1.53
N THR A 219 21.81 7.60 0.46
CA THR A 219 21.53 9.01 0.15
C THR A 219 20.44 9.18 -0.90
N GLU A 220 20.15 8.14 -1.68
CA GLU A 220 19.19 8.15 -2.76
C GLU A 220 18.44 6.82 -2.85
N ARG A 221 17.32 6.82 -3.59
CA ARG A 221 16.53 5.63 -3.86
C ARG A 221 17.41 4.57 -4.53
N PRO A 222 17.58 3.37 -3.94
CA PRO A 222 18.56 2.38 -4.41
C PRO A 222 18.02 1.45 -5.51
N VAL A 223 16.84 1.71 -6.05
CA VAL A 223 16.21 0.89 -7.10
C VAL A 223 15.63 1.80 -8.18
N ALA A 224 15.45 1.26 -9.39
CA ALA A 224 14.82 1.98 -10.48
C ALA A 224 13.37 2.38 -10.15
N GLU A 225 12.83 3.36 -10.89
CA GLU A 225 11.51 3.93 -10.65
C GLU A 225 10.37 2.93 -10.91
N ASP A 226 10.58 1.98 -11.82
CA ASP A 226 9.65 0.90 -12.16
C ASP A 226 9.66 -0.26 -11.16
N LYS A 227 10.57 -0.24 -10.18
CA LYS A 227 10.69 -1.29 -9.15
C LYS A 227 10.01 -0.83 -7.87
N ILE A 228 9.35 -1.73 -7.16
CA ILE A 228 8.80 -1.45 -5.83
C ILE A 228 9.92 -1.44 -4.80
N LEU A 229 10.01 -0.37 -4.01
CA LEU A 229 10.89 -0.31 -2.85
C LEU A 229 10.07 -0.46 -1.57
N SER A 230 10.25 -1.59 -0.90
CA SER A 230 9.72 -1.79 0.44
C SER A 230 10.80 -1.70 1.51
N ILE A 231 10.50 -1.04 2.63
CA ILE A 231 11.44 -0.84 3.73
C ILE A 231 10.80 -1.28 5.05
N SER A 232 11.51 -2.11 5.81
CA SER A 232 11.15 -2.42 7.19
C SER A 232 11.50 -1.24 8.09
N THR A 233 10.61 -0.87 9.00
CA THR A 233 10.77 0.25 9.93
C THR A 233 10.25 -0.12 11.32
N HIS A 234 10.83 0.50 12.34
CA HIS A 234 10.51 0.29 13.76
C HIS A 234 10.35 1.62 14.53
N THR A 235 10.92 2.70 14.00
CA THR A 235 10.98 4.01 14.66
C THR A 235 10.59 5.14 13.71
N LYS A 236 10.20 6.30 14.26
CA LYS A 236 9.90 7.50 13.47
C LYS A 236 11.09 7.98 12.62
N ALA A 237 12.32 7.78 13.10
CA ALA A 237 13.53 8.15 12.36
C ALA A 237 13.73 7.27 11.12
N GLU A 238 13.49 5.96 11.23
CA GLU A 238 13.56 5.05 10.10
C GLU A 238 12.43 5.29 9.10
N VAL A 239 11.22 5.62 9.57
CA VAL A 239 10.10 6.04 8.72
C VAL A 239 10.46 7.29 7.92
N ALA A 240 10.94 8.35 8.59
CA ALA A 240 11.37 9.57 7.92
C ALA A 240 12.45 9.28 6.87
N LYS A 241 13.44 8.44 7.21
CA LYS A 241 14.49 8.03 6.28
C LYS A 241 13.94 7.23 5.10
N ALA A 242 12.97 6.35 5.32
CA ALA A 242 12.34 5.59 4.25
C ALA A 242 11.57 6.49 3.27
N LEU A 243 10.90 7.53 3.78
CA LEU A 243 10.22 8.54 2.95
C LEU A 243 11.22 9.36 2.14
N GLU A 244 12.37 9.77 2.71
CA GLU A 244 13.45 10.44 1.96
C GLU A 244 13.97 9.59 0.80
N LEU A 245 14.02 8.27 0.98
CA LEU A 245 14.42 7.31 -0.06
C LEU A 245 13.30 7.00 -1.06
N ASN A 246 12.18 7.72 -0.97
CA ASN A 246 10.98 7.52 -1.79
C ASN A 246 10.45 6.09 -1.74
N ALA A 247 10.45 5.42 -0.58
CA ALA A 247 9.85 4.10 -0.44
C ALA A 247 8.40 4.08 -0.94
N ASP A 248 7.98 2.99 -1.57
CA ASP A 248 6.62 2.84 -2.08
C ASP A 248 5.69 2.26 -1.02
N LEU A 249 6.22 1.44 -0.11
CA LEU A 249 5.48 0.91 1.02
C LEU A 249 6.39 0.55 2.19
N LEU A 250 5.83 0.55 3.40
CA LEU A 250 6.58 0.22 4.63
C LEU A 250 6.05 -1.05 5.30
N LEU A 251 6.96 -1.79 5.93
CA LEU A 251 6.62 -2.80 6.93
C LEU A 251 6.89 -2.21 8.31
N LEU A 252 5.84 -1.90 9.07
CA LEU A 252 5.98 -1.34 10.41
C LEU A 252 5.79 -2.45 11.45
N SER A 253 6.80 -2.66 12.29
CA SER A 253 6.87 -3.81 13.20
C SER A 253 7.70 -3.56 14.45
N PRO A 254 7.61 -4.44 15.47
CA PRO A 254 6.55 -5.41 15.68
C PRO A 254 5.28 -4.75 16.24
N VAL A 255 4.11 -5.07 15.70
CA VAL A 255 2.82 -4.60 16.24
C VAL A 255 2.40 -5.45 17.45
N LYS A 256 2.46 -6.78 17.32
CA LYS A 256 2.29 -7.74 18.41
C LYS A 256 3.63 -8.42 18.71
N ASP A 257 3.75 -9.01 19.89
CA ASP A 257 4.91 -9.84 20.23
C ASP A 257 5.10 -10.96 19.19
N THR A 258 6.34 -11.20 18.78
CA THR A 258 6.66 -12.12 17.68
C THR A 258 7.95 -12.89 17.91
N ARG A 259 7.98 -14.15 17.46
CA ARG A 259 9.19 -15.00 17.48
C ARG A 259 10.31 -14.46 16.59
N SER A 260 9.99 -13.64 15.59
CA SER A 260 10.99 -13.09 14.66
C SER A 260 11.83 -11.96 15.25
N HIS A 261 11.33 -11.29 16.30
CA HIS A 261 12.00 -10.22 17.04
C HIS A 261 11.74 -10.41 18.55
N PRO A 262 12.36 -11.40 19.20
CA PRO A 262 12.05 -11.76 20.59
C PRO A 262 12.48 -10.69 21.61
N ASP A 263 13.43 -9.82 21.24
CA ASP A 263 13.97 -8.77 22.11
C ASP A 263 13.16 -7.46 22.07
N MET A 264 12.08 -7.41 21.27
CA MET A 264 11.20 -6.24 21.12
C MET A 264 9.78 -6.59 21.57
N SER A 265 9.24 -5.86 22.54
CA SER A 265 7.80 -5.89 22.80
C SER A 265 7.03 -5.23 21.64
N GLY A 266 5.90 -5.81 21.27
CA GLY A 266 5.01 -5.22 20.27
C GLY A 266 4.55 -3.82 20.69
N MET A 267 4.53 -2.87 19.75
CA MET A 267 4.09 -1.48 20.02
C MET A 267 2.59 -1.39 20.34
N GLY A 268 1.79 -2.39 19.93
CA GLY A 268 0.34 -2.38 20.04
C GLY A 268 -0.34 -1.50 18.99
N TRP A 269 -1.65 -1.72 18.81
CA TRP A 269 -2.43 -1.05 17.76
C TRP A 269 -2.51 0.47 17.93
N ASN A 270 -2.57 0.98 19.17
CA ASN A 270 -2.66 2.43 19.40
C ASN A 270 -1.40 3.15 18.93
N ALA A 271 -0.21 2.70 19.34
CA ALA A 271 1.04 3.31 18.91
C ALA A 271 1.30 3.11 17.42
N PHE A 272 0.87 1.97 16.86
CA PHE A 272 0.89 1.72 15.42
C PHE A 272 0.04 2.76 14.65
N ALA A 273 -1.21 2.98 15.06
CA ALA A 273 -2.11 3.94 14.43
C ALA A 273 -1.58 5.37 14.51
N GLU A 274 -1.01 5.77 15.65
CA GLU A 274 -0.37 7.08 15.83
C GLU A 274 0.82 7.29 14.87
N MET A 275 1.57 6.24 14.55
CA MET A 275 2.65 6.31 13.57
C MET A 275 2.11 6.37 12.14
N VAL A 276 1.16 5.49 11.80
CA VAL A 276 0.61 5.38 10.45
C VAL A 276 -0.13 6.64 10.00
N ALA A 277 -0.83 7.33 10.91
CA ALA A 277 -1.52 8.59 10.62
C ALA A 277 -0.61 9.70 10.06
N GLU A 278 0.71 9.57 10.23
CA GLU A 278 1.70 10.54 9.78
C GLU A 278 2.50 10.03 8.55
N ILE A 279 2.11 8.91 7.93
CA ILE A 279 2.82 8.27 6.82
C ILE A 279 1.99 8.36 5.53
N PRO A 280 2.47 9.04 4.47
CA PRO A 280 1.68 9.29 3.25
C PRO A 280 1.69 8.14 2.23
N ILE A 281 2.26 6.98 2.58
CA ILE A 281 2.40 5.81 1.70
C ILE A 281 1.85 4.55 2.40
N PRO A 282 1.47 3.51 1.64
CA PRO A 282 0.96 2.25 2.20
C PRO A 282 1.87 1.65 3.29
N VAL A 283 1.26 1.28 4.41
CA VAL A 283 1.95 0.60 5.52
C VAL A 283 1.28 -0.75 5.77
N TYR A 284 2.07 -1.82 5.86
CA TYR A 284 1.60 -3.10 6.35
C TYR A 284 1.99 -3.28 7.81
N ALA A 285 1.01 -3.70 8.62
CA ALA A 285 1.27 -4.15 9.98
C ALA A 285 2.07 -5.46 9.94
N LEU A 286 3.19 -5.54 10.65
CA LEU A 286 4.02 -6.74 10.73
C LEU A 286 4.37 -7.08 12.18
N GLY A 287 4.50 -8.38 12.46
CA GLY A 287 4.87 -8.93 13.77
C GLY A 287 3.65 -9.52 14.48
N GLY A 288 3.58 -10.86 14.47
CA GLY A 288 2.49 -11.62 15.10
C GLY A 288 1.15 -11.56 14.34
N MET A 289 1.16 -11.10 13.09
CA MET A 289 -0.04 -10.96 12.25
C MET A 289 -0.54 -12.30 11.69
N LYS A 290 -1.85 -12.38 11.49
CA LYS A 290 -2.58 -13.44 10.78
C LYS A 290 -3.58 -12.82 9.80
N LEU A 291 -4.10 -13.62 8.87
CA LEU A 291 -5.13 -13.15 7.93
C LEU A 291 -6.37 -12.59 8.65
N SER A 292 -6.72 -13.13 9.82
CA SER A 292 -7.83 -12.61 10.64
C SER A 292 -7.61 -11.20 11.19
N ASP A 293 -6.38 -10.67 11.13
CA ASP A 293 -6.04 -9.33 11.62
C ASP A 293 -6.21 -8.24 10.56
N VAL A 294 -6.48 -8.58 9.29
CA VAL A 294 -6.59 -7.60 8.18
C VAL A 294 -7.61 -6.51 8.49
N THR A 295 -8.81 -6.89 8.94
CA THR A 295 -9.87 -5.91 9.26
C THR A 295 -9.44 -4.94 10.36
N GLU A 296 -8.71 -5.41 11.37
CA GLU A 296 -8.20 -4.55 12.43
C GLU A 296 -7.07 -3.65 11.91
N ALA A 297 -6.11 -4.21 11.16
CA ALA A 297 -5.02 -3.45 10.58
C ALA A 297 -5.53 -2.27 9.73
N ARG A 298 -6.54 -2.50 8.88
CA ARG A 298 -7.16 -1.47 8.04
C ARG A 298 -7.88 -0.39 8.85
N LYS A 299 -8.56 -0.77 9.93
CA LYS A 299 -9.16 0.22 10.86
C LYS A 299 -8.12 1.12 11.52
N GLN A 300 -6.90 0.61 11.71
CA GLN A 300 -5.77 1.35 12.26
C GLN A 300 -4.95 2.09 11.18
N GLY A 301 -5.46 2.19 9.95
CA GLY A 301 -4.86 2.94 8.84
C GLY A 301 -3.87 2.16 7.97
N ALA A 302 -3.64 0.87 8.24
CA ALA A 302 -2.75 0.05 7.41
C ALA A 302 -3.40 -0.28 6.06
N GLN A 303 -2.56 -0.49 5.05
CA GLN A 303 -2.94 -1.19 3.81
C GLN A 303 -3.46 -2.60 4.10
N GLY A 304 -2.89 -3.25 5.10
CA GLY A 304 -3.23 -4.60 5.52
C GLY A 304 -2.15 -5.19 6.41
N ILE A 305 -1.89 -6.50 6.27
CA ILE A 305 -0.92 -7.21 7.10
C ILE A 305 0.20 -7.83 6.26
N ALA A 306 1.41 -7.81 6.82
CA ALA A 306 2.51 -8.63 6.37
C ALA A 306 2.81 -9.72 7.40
N ALA A 307 3.08 -10.94 6.96
CA ALA A 307 3.32 -12.05 7.87
C ALA A 307 4.22 -13.14 7.28
N ILE A 308 4.96 -13.80 8.17
CA ILE A 308 5.67 -15.05 7.88
C ILE A 308 4.74 -16.21 8.20
N SER A 309 4.72 -16.71 9.44
CA SER A 309 3.94 -17.90 9.81
C SER A 309 2.42 -17.74 9.70
N GLY A 310 1.91 -16.52 9.52
CA GLY A 310 0.49 -16.27 9.31
C GLY A 310 0.03 -16.46 7.87
N LEU A 311 0.97 -16.51 6.91
CA LEU A 311 0.69 -16.58 5.46
C LEU A 311 1.60 -17.57 4.71
N TRP A 312 2.75 -17.97 5.27
CA TRP A 312 3.65 -18.96 4.71
C TRP A 312 3.13 -20.36 5.04
N PRO A 313 2.69 -21.17 4.05
CA PRO A 313 2.08 -22.48 4.29
C PRO A 313 3.02 -23.43 5.02
N GLU A 314 2.50 -24.41 5.74
CA GLU A 314 3.34 -25.49 6.30
C GLU A 314 3.89 -26.39 5.17
N PRO A 315 5.01 -27.11 5.39
CA PRO A 315 5.52 -28.06 4.42
C PRO A 315 4.46 -29.10 4.02
N ILE A 316 4.41 -29.43 2.72
CA ILE A 316 3.53 -30.45 2.14
C ILE A 316 4.11 -31.84 2.37
#